data_AF-A0A511YV16-F1
#
_entry.id   AF-A0A511YV16-F1
#
_cell.length_a   1.000
_cell.length_b   1.000
_cell.length_c   1.000
_cell.angle_alpha   90.00
_cell.angle_beta   90.00
_cell.angle_gamma   90.00
#
_symmetry.space_group_name_H-M   'P 1'
#
loop_
_entity.id
_entity.type
_entity.pdbx_description
1 polymer ?
#
loop_
_entity_poly.entity_id
_entity_poly.type
_entity_poly.pdbx_seq_one_letter_code
_entity_poly.pdbx_strand_id
1 'polypeptide(L)'
;MAEAERRARRGGAQATLRVGAAWQHDRVVEDDSNVARKFEAAWSVFAQTCGQYLAPEATYQAWFAHYLISQFGIDRVAREPIIKKEHFAESPWKARVLGNHVRLDAVVTRQPGVMLPHYANRLVRAEDGSGLQILRDLVVISELKVAATQGGGMDHTEVARDVYKLSMLLAEFEAAHPGSPLPLAYVCVLDNHPRRAYDWAHLRRRLEDVPADPRVRILGEQFAGVTLRPALPSRT
;
A
#
# COMPACT_ATOMS: atom_id res chain seq x y z
N MET A 1 -34.94 23.92 71.31
CA MET A 1 -33.60 24.18 70.73
C MET A 1 -32.87 22.85 70.64
N ALA A 2 -32.60 22.21 69.51
CA ALA A 2 -32.36 22.70 68.17
C ALA A 2 -33.10 21.82 67.15
N GLU A 3 -34.32 22.24 66.79
CA GLU A 3 -35.18 21.65 65.78
C GLU A 3 -34.92 22.22 64.37
N ALA A 4 -33.79 22.91 64.19
CA ALA A 4 -33.39 23.55 62.94
C ALA A 4 -32.11 22.97 62.28
N GLU A 5 -31.38 22.05 62.93
CA GLU A 5 -30.09 21.55 62.40
C GLU A 5 -30.06 20.06 61.98
N ARG A 6 -31.16 19.32 62.09
CA ARG A 6 -31.21 17.89 61.71
C ARG A 6 -31.83 17.59 60.34
N ARG A 7 -32.17 18.61 59.55
CA ARG A 7 -32.76 18.45 58.21
C ARG A 7 -31.76 18.38 57.05
N ALA A 8 -30.46 18.49 57.30
CA ALA A 8 -29.43 18.54 56.24
C ALA A 8 -28.65 17.23 55.99
N ARG A 9 -29.08 16.07 56.53
CA ARG A 9 -28.42 14.76 56.24
C ARG A 9 -29.41 13.67 55.82
N ARG A 10 -30.35 14.05 54.93
CA ARG A 10 -31.15 13.12 54.13
C ARG A 10 -30.32 12.59 52.97
N GLY A 11 -30.41 11.29 52.69
CA GLY A 11 -30.09 10.74 51.36
C GLY A 11 -29.09 9.58 51.32
N GLY A 12 -29.20 8.59 52.21
CA GLY A 12 -28.57 7.29 52.00
C GLY A 12 -29.33 6.48 50.96
N ALA A 13 -29.11 6.77 49.68
CA ALA A 13 -29.55 5.95 48.56
C ALA A 13 -28.40 5.03 48.13
N GLN A 14 -28.65 3.72 48.13
CA GLN A 14 -27.80 2.72 47.47
C GLN A 14 -27.69 3.07 45.98
N ALA A 15 -26.58 3.69 45.60
CA ALA A 15 -26.19 3.84 44.21
C ALA A 15 -25.45 2.57 43.78
N THR A 16 -26.12 1.78 42.96
CA THR A 16 -25.53 0.68 42.19
C THR A 16 -24.38 1.28 41.35
N LEU A 17 -23.14 1.00 41.73
CA LEU A 17 -21.95 1.33 40.94
C LEU A 17 -21.95 0.42 39.70
N ARG A 18 -22.67 0.83 38.65
CA ARG A 18 -22.38 0.42 37.29
C ARG A 18 -21.06 1.05 36.91
N VAL A 19 -19.98 0.27 36.96
CA VAL A 19 -18.70 0.64 36.35
C VAL A 19 -18.93 0.66 34.84
N GLY A 20 -19.33 1.82 34.35
CA GLY A 20 -19.25 2.17 32.94
C GLY A 20 -17.81 2.55 32.62
N ALA A 21 -17.18 1.76 31.77
CA ALA A 21 -16.11 2.20 30.89
C ALA A 21 -16.14 1.29 29.67
N ALA A 22 -17.20 1.43 28.86
CA ALA A 22 -17.13 1.00 27.48
C ALA A 22 -16.06 1.88 26.81
N TRP A 23 -14.86 1.33 26.60
CA TRP A 23 -13.86 1.90 25.72
C TRP A 23 -14.37 1.80 24.28
N GLN A 24 -15.34 2.63 23.95
CA GLN A 24 -15.61 2.99 22.57
C GLN A 24 -14.44 3.84 22.12
N HIS A 25 -13.43 3.19 21.54
CA HIS A 25 -12.61 3.88 20.57
C HIS A 25 -13.55 4.37 19.47
N ASP A 26 -13.87 5.65 19.49
CA ASP A 26 -14.27 6.40 18.30
C ASP A 26 -13.13 6.24 17.30
N ARG A 27 -13.21 5.17 16.51
CA ARG A 27 -12.26 4.87 15.45
C ARG A 27 -12.56 5.85 14.35
N VAL A 28 -11.79 6.94 14.30
CA VAL A 28 -11.76 7.83 13.15
C VAL A 28 -11.26 7.01 11.97
N VAL A 29 -12.20 6.57 11.12
CA VAL A 29 -11.86 6.04 9.80
C VAL A 29 -11.23 7.21 9.05
N GLU A 30 -9.94 7.12 8.77
CA GLU A 30 -9.23 8.14 8.01
C GLU A 30 -9.86 8.25 6.62
N ASP A 31 -10.22 9.46 6.20
CA ASP A 31 -10.80 9.72 4.88
C ASP A 31 -9.81 9.31 3.78
N ASP A 32 -10.30 8.60 2.75
CA ASP A 32 -9.50 8.08 1.65
C ASP A 32 -8.73 9.20 0.92
N SER A 33 -9.29 10.42 0.87
CA SER A 33 -8.60 11.59 0.29
C SER A 33 -7.34 11.97 1.07
N ASN A 34 -7.37 11.86 2.41
CA ASN A 34 -6.22 12.13 3.25
C ASN A 34 -5.16 11.03 3.11
N VAL A 35 -5.59 9.77 3.03
CA VAL A 35 -4.70 8.62 2.78
C VAL A 35 -4.00 8.77 1.43
N ALA A 36 -4.75 9.08 0.38
CA ALA A 36 -4.23 9.31 -0.96
C ALA A 36 -3.16 10.40 -0.95
N ARG A 37 -3.45 11.55 -0.31
CA ARG A 37 -2.50 12.66 -0.19
C ARG A 37 -1.22 12.27 0.55
N LYS A 38 -1.31 11.51 1.64
CA LYS A 38 -0.13 11.02 2.37
C LYS A 38 0.70 10.06 1.53
N PHE A 39 0.05 9.14 0.83
CA PHE A 39 0.73 8.17 -0.02
C PHE A 39 1.44 8.86 -1.20
N GLU A 40 0.75 9.77 -1.88
CA GLU A 40 1.30 10.55 -2.99
C GLU A 40 2.44 11.48 -2.54
N ALA A 41 2.34 12.05 -1.33
CA ALA A 41 3.45 12.80 -0.73
C ALA A 41 4.67 11.91 -0.44
N ALA A 42 4.48 10.72 0.14
CA ALA A 42 5.56 9.76 0.35
C ALA A 42 6.23 9.36 -0.97
N TRP A 43 5.43 9.07 -1.99
CA TRP A 43 5.91 8.77 -3.33
C TRP A 43 6.74 9.92 -3.91
N SER A 44 6.23 11.15 -3.86
CA SER A 44 6.92 12.31 -4.43
C SER A 44 8.27 12.56 -3.75
N VAL A 45 8.32 12.51 -2.41
CA VAL A 45 9.58 12.70 -1.67
C VAL A 45 10.56 11.56 -1.94
N PHE A 46 10.09 10.31 -2.00
CA PHE A 46 10.90 9.17 -2.39
C PHE A 46 11.50 9.36 -3.78
N ALA A 47 10.69 9.70 -4.78
CA ALA A 47 11.14 9.88 -6.16
C ALA A 47 12.19 11.00 -6.26
N GLN A 48 11.93 12.14 -5.61
CA GLN A 48 12.86 13.28 -5.55
C GLN A 48 14.19 12.94 -4.89
N THR A 49 14.15 12.20 -3.78
CA THR A 49 15.37 11.91 -3.02
C THR A 49 16.17 10.79 -3.66
N CYS A 50 15.49 9.75 -4.16
CA CYS A 50 16.10 8.51 -4.61
C CYS A 50 16.34 8.45 -6.13
N GLY A 51 15.68 9.31 -6.91
CA GLY A 51 15.68 9.28 -8.37
C GLY A 51 17.07 9.30 -9.00
N GLN A 52 18.00 10.06 -8.43
CA GLN A 52 19.36 10.21 -8.96
C GLN A 52 20.30 9.01 -8.72
N TYR A 53 19.95 8.09 -7.82
CA TYR A 53 20.83 6.97 -7.49
C TYR A 53 20.70 5.83 -8.50
N LEU A 54 21.66 4.92 -8.48
CA LEU A 54 21.59 3.62 -9.15
C LEU A 54 21.77 2.55 -8.07
N ALA A 55 20.74 1.75 -7.84
CA ALA A 55 20.73 0.71 -6.82
C ALA A 55 19.95 -0.53 -7.29
N PRO A 56 20.13 -1.70 -6.65
CA PRO A 56 19.27 -2.86 -6.87
C PRO A 56 17.80 -2.57 -6.51
N GLU A 57 16.86 -3.30 -7.11
CA GLU A 57 15.41 -3.15 -6.88
C GLU A 57 15.03 -3.27 -5.40
N ALA A 58 15.59 -4.26 -4.69
CA ALA A 58 15.34 -4.46 -3.27
C ALA A 58 15.71 -3.23 -2.41
N THR A 59 16.72 -2.46 -2.82
CA THR A 59 17.12 -1.22 -2.15
C THR A 59 16.06 -0.13 -2.34
N TYR A 60 15.54 0.05 -3.56
CA TYR A 60 14.45 0.99 -3.82
C TYR A 60 13.18 0.61 -3.08
N GLN A 61 12.83 -0.67 -3.02
CA GLN A 61 11.68 -1.15 -2.26
C GLN A 61 11.83 -0.87 -0.75
N ALA A 62 13.03 -1.05 -0.20
CA ALA A 62 13.31 -0.73 1.20
C ALA A 62 13.23 0.78 1.47
N TRP A 63 13.81 1.61 0.59
CA TRP A 63 13.71 3.07 0.69
C TRP A 63 12.26 3.54 0.56
N PHE A 64 11.51 3.04 -0.42
CA PHE A 64 10.11 3.42 -0.59
C PHE A 64 9.27 3.08 0.64
N ALA A 65 9.45 1.88 1.21
CA ALA A 65 8.80 1.53 2.47
C ALA A 65 9.21 2.45 3.63
N HIS A 66 10.46 2.91 3.70
CA HIS A 66 10.88 3.89 4.70
C HIS A 66 10.10 5.21 4.59
N TYR A 67 9.89 5.73 3.38
CA TYR A 67 9.06 6.93 3.17
C TYR A 67 7.60 6.70 3.52
N LEU A 68 7.04 5.53 3.21
CA LEU A 68 5.70 5.17 3.68
C LEU A 68 5.63 5.12 5.21
N ILE A 69 6.62 4.53 5.88
CA ILE A 69 6.70 4.47 7.35
C ILE A 69 6.71 5.88 7.96
N SER A 70 7.38 6.83 7.33
CA SER A 70 7.39 8.23 7.80
C SER A 70 6.01 8.89 7.80
N GLN A 71 5.11 8.48 6.89
CA GLN A 71 3.77 9.05 6.75
C GLN A 71 2.69 8.26 7.53
N PHE A 72 2.87 6.95 7.62
CA PHE A 72 1.84 6.03 8.12
C PHE A 72 2.20 5.34 9.44
N GLY A 73 3.47 5.33 9.85
CA GLY A 73 3.95 4.59 11.02
C GLY A 73 4.49 3.19 10.67
N ILE A 74 5.45 2.71 11.47
CA ILE A 74 6.14 1.43 11.24
C ILE A 74 5.23 0.22 11.38
N ASP A 75 4.20 0.33 12.20
CA ASP A 75 3.21 -0.69 12.52
C ASP A 75 2.07 -0.79 11.50
N ARG A 76 2.06 0.10 10.49
CA ARG A 76 1.06 0.12 9.41
C ARG A 76 1.62 -0.22 8.04
N VAL A 77 2.93 -0.27 7.86
CA VAL A 77 3.56 -0.53 6.55
C VAL A 77 4.16 -1.92 6.54
N ALA A 78 3.81 -2.69 5.51
CA ALA A 78 4.46 -3.97 5.26
C ALA A 78 4.86 -4.08 3.79
N ARG A 79 5.78 -5.01 3.54
CA ARG A 79 6.23 -5.37 2.20
C ARG A 79 5.91 -6.82 1.94
N GLU A 80 5.77 -7.17 0.68
CA GLU A 80 5.69 -8.54 0.22
C GLU A 80 4.57 -9.41 0.84
N PRO A 81 3.35 -8.87 1.13
CA PRO A 81 2.24 -9.75 1.47
C PRO A 81 1.87 -10.62 0.26
N ILE A 82 1.55 -11.88 0.53
CA ILE A 82 1.22 -12.87 -0.49
C ILE A 82 -0.29 -13.11 -0.52
N ILE A 83 -0.85 -13.10 -1.71
CA ILE A 83 -2.25 -13.47 -1.97
C ILE A 83 -2.24 -14.56 -3.03
N LYS A 84 -2.90 -15.69 -2.77
CA LYS A 84 -3.03 -16.78 -3.74
C LYS A 84 -4.20 -16.51 -4.67
N LYS A 85 -3.91 -16.52 -5.97
CA LYS A 85 -4.89 -16.28 -7.03
C LYS A 85 -5.38 -17.56 -7.71
N GLU A 86 -4.92 -18.73 -7.27
CA GLU A 86 -5.25 -20.03 -7.88
C GLU A 86 -6.75 -20.30 -7.95
N HIS A 87 -7.49 -19.84 -6.92
CA HIS A 87 -8.94 -20.02 -6.81
C HIS A 87 -9.77 -18.81 -7.26
N PHE A 88 -9.14 -17.76 -7.77
CA PHE A 88 -9.86 -16.56 -8.22
C PHE A 88 -10.71 -16.85 -9.45
N ALA A 89 -11.77 -16.09 -9.66
CA ALA A 89 -12.54 -16.16 -10.88
C ALA A 89 -11.68 -15.84 -12.11
N GLU A 90 -12.02 -16.42 -13.26
CA GLU A 90 -11.37 -16.05 -14.52
C GLU A 90 -11.71 -14.60 -14.88
N SER A 91 -10.69 -13.83 -15.24
CA SER A 91 -10.83 -12.44 -15.66
C SER A 91 -9.77 -12.09 -16.72
N PRO A 92 -10.02 -11.06 -17.55
CA PRO A 92 -9.04 -10.57 -18.52
C PRO A 92 -7.68 -10.25 -17.87
N TRP A 93 -7.69 -9.82 -16.60
CA TRP A 93 -6.49 -9.50 -15.84
C TRP A 93 -5.78 -10.74 -15.29
N LYS A 94 -6.52 -11.70 -14.71
CA LYS A 94 -5.93 -12.94 -14.16
C LYS A 94 -5.09 -13.70 -15.19
N ALA A 95 -5.54 -13.73 -16.44
CA ALA A 95 -4.84 -14.35 -17.56
C ALA A 95 -3.48 -13.69 -17.90
N ARG A 96 -3.25 -12.44 -17.48
CA ARG A 96 -2.01 -11.68 -17.72
C ARG A 96 -1.04 -11.69 -16.53
N VAL A 97 -1.51 -12.13 -15.37
CA VAL A 97 -0.70 -12.25 -14.15
C VAL A 97 -0.15 -13.66 -14.04
N LEU A 98 1.18 -13.79 -14.04
CA LEU A 98 1.86 -15.08 -13.97
C LEU A 98 1.79 -15.71 -12.58
N GLY A 99 1.99 -17.03 -12.51
CA GLY A 99 2.06 -17.80 -11.25
C GLY A 99 0.70 -18.06 -10.59
N ASN A 100 0.74 -18.68 -9.40
CA ASN A 100 -0.46 -19.03 -8.62
C ASN A 100 -0.69 -18.08 -7.43
N HIS A 101 0.23 -17.17 -7.21
CA HIS A 101 0.15 -16.15 -6.16
C HIS A 101 0.68 -14.83 -6.69
N VAL A 102 0.26 -13.75 -6.03
CA VAL A 102 0.78 -12.42 -6.24
C VAL A 102 1.44 -11.94 -4.96
N ARG A 103 2.48 -11.12 -5.15
CA ARG A 103 3.20 -10.45 -4.08
C ARG A 103 3.12 -8.97 -4.36
N LEU A 104 2.65 -8.22 -3.36
CA LEU A 104 2.61 -6.76 -3.42
C LEU A 104 3.94 -6.20 -2.93
N ASP A 105 4.46 -5.17 -3.57
CA ASP A 105 5.75 -4.58 -3.15
C ASP A 105 5.61 -3.85 -1.81
N ALA A 106 4.54 -3.07 -1.64
CA ALA A 106 4.23 -2.39 -0.40
C ALA A 106 2.72 -2.33 -0.16
N VAL A 107 2.33 -2.39 1.11
CA VAL A 107 0.96 -2.18 1.54
C VAL A 107 0.92 -1.30 2.79
N VAL A 108 -0.20 -0.60 2.96
CA VAL A 108 -0.49 0.16 4.18
C VAL A 108 -1.78 -0.37 4.78
N THR A 109 -1.77 -0.68 6.07
CA THR A 109 -2.93 -1.17 6.79
C THR A 109 -3.83 -0.01 7.25
N ARG A 110 -5.14 -0.26 7.37
CA ARG A 110 -6.12 0.68 7.92
C ARG A 110 -5.85 0.94 9.40
N GLN A 111 -5.35 -0.06 10.12
CA GLN A 111 -5.08 0.00 11.56
C GLN A 111 -3.70 -0.61 11.86
N PRO A 112 -3.01 -0.15 12.91
CA PRO A 112 -1.75 -0.74 13.33
C PRO A 112 -1.94 -2.17 13.87
N GLY A 113 -0.87 -2.97 13.83
CA GLY A 113 -0.84 -4.31 14.44
C GLY A 113 -1.55 -5.41 13.64
N VAL A 114 -1.91 -5.15 12.38
CA VAL A 114 -2.43 -6.17 11.46
C VAL A 114 -1.31 -7.14 11.10
N MET A 115 -1.51 -8.42 11.37
CA MET A 115 -0.57 -9.47 11.00
C MET A 115 -0.72 -9.80 9.51
N LEU A 116 0.33 -9.49 8.73
CA LEU A 116 0.35 -9.79 7.29
C LEU A 116 1.25 -11.00 7.02
N PRO A 117 0.75 -12.07 6.37
CA PRO A 117 1.56 -13.22 5.98
C PRO A 117 2.69 -12.78 5.03
N HIS A 118 3.93 -12.94 5.46
CA HIS A 118 5.13 -12.68 4.67
C HIS A 118 5.66 -14.00 4.09
N TYR A 119 6.41 -13.97 2.97
CA TYR A 119 7.00 -15.18 2.38
C TYR A 119 7.88 -16.00 3.36
N ALA A 120 8.43 -15.31 4.35
CA ALA A 120 9.24 -15.89 5.42
C ALA A 120 8.41 -16.69 6.45
N ASN A 121 7.09 -16.49 6.49
CA ASN A 121 6.20 -17.08 7.49
C ASN A 121 5.21 -18.06 6.84
N ARG A 122 5.69 -19.25 6.50
CA ARG A 122 4.90 -20.35 5.88
C ARG A 122 3.80 -20.94 6.78
N LEU A 123 3.75 -20.52 8.05
CA LEU A 123 2.87 -21.08 9.07
C LEU A 123 1.48 -20.44 9.10
N VAL A 124 1.32 -19.23 8.55
CA VAL A 124 0.04 -18.53 8.53
C VAL A 124 -0.63 -18.77 7.19
N ARG A 125 -1.68 -19.61 7.19
CA ARG A 125 -2.57 -19.81 6.03
C ARG A 125 -3.87 -19.09 6.31
N ALA A 126 -4.35 -18.33 5.34
CA ALA A 126 -5.70 -17.78 5.39
C ALA A 126 -6.72 -18.93 5.41
N GLU A 127 -7.80 -18.77 6.18
CA GLU A 127 -8.85 -19.79 6.34
C GLU A 127 -9.50 -20.16 5.01
N ASP A 128 -9.67 -19.17 4.12
CA ASP A 128 -10.22 -19.33 2.77
C ASP A 128 -9.20 -19.88 1.74
N GLY A 129 -7.95 -20.11 2.18
CA GLY A 129 -6.84 -20.57 1.33
C GLY A 129 -6.27 -19.51 0.39
N SER A 130 -6.95 -18.38 0.18
CA SER A 130 -6.60 -17.34 -0.80
C SER A 130 -5.79 -16.20 -0.17
N GLY A 131 -6.13 -15.81 1.06
CA GLY A 131 -5.58 -14.62 1.70
C GLY A 131 -6.15 -13.31 1.16
N LEU A 132 -7.13 -13.35 0.27
CA LEU A 132 -7.79 -12.17 -0.31
C LEU A 132 -8.46 -11.30 0.77
N GLN A 133 -8.99 -11.92 1.83
CA GLN A 133 -9.65 -11.22 2.93
C GLN A 133 -8.75 -10.16 3.60
N ILE A 134 -7.43 -10.30 3.48
CA ILE A 134 -6.46 -9.34 4.00
C ILE A 134 -6.65 -7.93 3.45
N LEU A 135 -7.19 -7.79 2.23
CA LEU A 135 -7.46 -6.50 1.61
C LEU A 135 -8.45 -5.65 2.41
N ARG A 136 -9.29 -6.28 3.24
CA ARG A 136 -10.20 -5.58 4.16
C ARG A 136 -9.44 -4.69 5.15
N ASP A 137 -8.28 -5.18 5.57
CA ASP A 137 -7.42 -4.50 6.55
C ASP A 137 -6.43 -3.55 5.89
N LEU A 138 -6.37 -3.49 4.56
CA LEU A 138 -5.47 -2.62 3.80
C LEU A 138 -6.19 -1.34 3.37
N VAL A 139 -5.49 -0.22 3.51
CA VAL A 139 -5.92 1.09 3.02
C VAL A 139 -5.21 1.47 1.72
N VAL A 140 -4.01 0.94 1.50
CA VAL A 140 -3.27 1.07 0.24
C VAL A 140 -2.64 -0.27 -0.15
N ILE A 141 -2.71 -0.61 -1.42
CA ILE A 141 -1.89 -1.64 -2.08
C ILE A 141 -1.05 -0.98 -3.19
N SER A 142 0.23 -1.31 -3.28
CA SER A 142 1.08 -0.68 -4.29
C SER A 142 2.20 -1.56 -4.85
N GLU A 143 2.60 -1.17 -6.05
CA GLU A 143 3.70 -1.74 -6.82
C GLU A 143 4.74 -0.68 -7.13
N LEU A 144 6.01 -1.06 -7.18
CA LEU A 144 7.12 -0.18 -7.50
C LEU A 144 7.89 -0.70 -8.71
N LYS A 145 8.03 0.15 -9.72
CA LYS A 145 8.92 -0.09 -10.86
C LYS A 145 9.93 1.03 -10.99
N VAL A 146 11.19 0.64 -11.16
CA VAL A 146 12.32 1.57 -11.22
C VAL A 146 13.16 1.27 -12.46
N ALA A 147 13.33 2.25 -13.35
CA ALA A 147 13.97 2.01 -14.65
C ALA A 147 15.47 1.74 -14.51
N ALA A 148 16.16 2.33 -13.53
CA ALA A 148 17.59 2.13 -13.28
C ALA A 148 17.98 0.69 -12.92
N THR A 149 17.05 -0.15 -12.49
CA THR A 149 17.33 -1.55 -12.15
C THR A 149 17.38 -2.45 -13.39
N GLN A 150 16.97 -1.93 -14.56
CA GLN A 150 16.85 -2.70 -15.79
C GLN A 150 17.87 -2.23 -16.83
N GLY A 151 18.77 -3.12 -17.26
CA GLY A 151 19.83 -2.78 -18.22
C GLY A 151 19.33 -2.34 -19.61
N GLY A 152 18.08 -2.69 -19.97
CA GLY A 152 17.42 -2.31 -21.21
C GLY A 152 16.53 -1.07 -21.12
N GLY A 153 16.43 -0.40 -19.97
CA GLY A 153 15.28 0.44 -19.64
C GLY A 153 14.07 -0.39 -19.21
N MET A 154 13.01 0.29 -18.77
CA MET A 154 11.85 -0.35 -18.14
C MET A 154 10.93 -1.04 -19.16
N ASP A 155 10.59 -2.31 -18.93
CA ASP A 155 9.66 -3.08 -19.78
C ASP A 155 8.18 -2.72 -19.50
N HIS A 156 7.49 -2.22 -20.52
CA HIS A 156 6.06 -1.90 -20.48
C HIS A 156 5.19 -3.10 -20.11
N THR A 157 5.61 -4.32 -20.45
CA THR A 157 4.90 -5.56 -20.13
C THR A 157 4.86 -5.81 -18.64
N GLU A 158 5.94 -5.49 -17.93
CA GLU A 158 6.02 -5.65 -16.48
C GLU A 158 5.14 -4.62 -15.78
N VAL A 159 5.20 -3.35 -16.20
CA VAL A 159 4.34 -2.30 -15.65
C VAL A 159 2.86 -2.61 -15.90
N ALA A 160 2.50 -3.04 -17.11
CA ALA A 160 1.12 -3.44 -17.42
C ALA A 160 0.68 -4.64 -16.57
N ARG A 161 1.57 -5.62 -16.33
CA ARG A 161 1.27 -6.77 -15.46
C ARG A 161 0.97 -6.33 -14.03
N ASP A 162 1.66 -5.33 -13.50
CA ASP A 162 1.38 -4.79 -12.18
C ASP A 162 0.03 -4.06 -12.12
N VAL A 163 -0.32 -3.31 -13.17
CA VAL A 163 -1.65 -2.72 -13.31
C VAL A 163 -2.73 -3.81 -13.29
N TYR A 164 -2.57 -4.86 -14.09
CA TYR A 164 -3.52 -5.99 -14.13
C TYR A 164 -3.57 -6.75 -12.82
N LYS A 165 -2.45 -6.89 -12.12
CA LYS A 165 -2.38 -7.50 -10.79
C LYS A 165 -3.26 -6.74 -9.79
N LEU A 166 -3.15 -5.41 -9.74
CA LEU A 166 -3.99 -4.61 -8.86
C LEU A 166 -5.45 -4.60 -9.30
N SER A 167 -5.73 -4.51 -10.61
CA SER A 167 -7.11 -4.59 -11.15
C SER A 167 -7.80 -5.91 -10.79
N MET A 168 -7.09 -7.03 -10.95
CA MET A 168 -7.57 -8.37 -10.58
C MET A 168 -7.89 -8.44 -9.08
N LEU A 169 -7.00 -7.94 -8.23
CA LEU A 169 -7.20 -7.96 -6.78
C LEU A 169 -8.42 -7.16 -6.33
N LEU A 170 -8.61 -5.96 -6.88
CA LEU A 170 -9.76 -5.12 -6.56
C LEU A 170 -11.07 -5.77 -6.98
N ALA A 171 -11.13 -6.30 -8.20
CA ALA A 171 -12.35 -6.93 -8.71
C ALA A 171 -12.70 -8.23 -7.98
N GLU A 172 -11.71 -9.07 -7.69
CA GLU A 172 -11.94 -10.29 -6.93
C GLU A 172 -12.41 -9.97 -5.50
N PHE A 173 -11.80 -8.97 -4.85
CA PHE A 173 -12.20 -8.57 -3.50
C PHE A 173 -13.60 -7.98 -3.47
N GLU A 174 -13.94 -7.12 -4.43
CA GLU A 174 -15.28 -6.52 -4.54
C GLU A 174 -16.37 -7.56 -4.78
N ALA A 175 -16.09 -8.56 -5.63
CA ALA A 175 -17.02 -9.67 -5.87
C ALA A 175 -17.20 -10.56 -4.63
N ALA A 176 -16.11 -10.87 -3.92
CA ALA A 176 -16.15 -11.72 -2.73
C ALA A 176 -16.67 -11.00 -1.47
N HIS A 177 -16.51 -9.67 -1.40
CA HIS A 177 -16.87 -8.86 -0.23
C HIS A 177 -17.65 -7.59 -0.63
N PRO A 178 -18.86 -7.71 -1.20
CA PRO A 178 -19.63 -6.56 -1.67
C PRO A 178 -19.85 -5.52 -0.56
N GLY A 179 -19.60 -4.25 -0.87
CA GLY A 179 -19.75 -3.13 0.07
C GLY A 179 -18.63 -2.98 1.10
N SER A 180 -17.62 -3.85 1.10
CA SER A 180 -16.42 -3.64 1.92
C SER A 180 -15.56 -2.52 1.34
N PRO A 181 -14.88 -1.72 2.18
CA PRO A 181 -14.02 -0.65 1.70
C PRO A 181 -12.82 -1.24 0.95
N LEU A 182 -12.61 -0.78 -0.29
CA LEU A 182 -11.48 -1.18 -1.12
C LEU A 182 -10.22 -0.41 -0.71
N PRO A 183 -9.02 -1.00 -0.82
CA PRO A 183 -7.79 -0.25 -0.70
C PRO A 183 -7.60 0.67 -1.92
N LEU A 184 -6.93 1.79 -1.73
CA LEU A 184 -6.38 2.56 -2.85
C LEU A 184 -5.29 1.73 -3.54
N ALA A 185 -5.27 1.75 -4.88
CA ALA A 185 -4.35 0.94 -5.67
C ALA A 185 -3.41 1.82 -6.50
N TYR A 186 -2.09 1.67 -6.28
CA TYR A 186 -1.09 2.49 -6.94
C TYR A 186 0.00 1.68 -7.63
N VAL A 187 0.30 1.99 -8.89
CA VAL A 187 1.51 1.55 -9.57
C VAL A 187 2.45 2.74 -9.67
N CYS A 188 3.54 2.69 -8.90
CA CYS A 188 4.53 3.75 -8.82
C CYS A 188 5.70 3.46 -9.78
N VAL A 189 5.97 4.37 -10.71
CA VAL A 189 6.97 4.21 -11.77
C VAL A 189 7.99 5.33 -11.66
N LEU A 190 9.22 4.96 -11.30
CA LEU A 190 10.37 5.84 -11.26
C LEU A 190 11.19 5.66 -12.54
N ASP A 191 11.05 6.60 -13.47
CA ASP A 191 11.84 6.64 -14.70
C ASP A 191 13.16 7.37 -14.45
N ASN A 192 14.15 6.64 -13.95
CA ASN A 192 15.48 7.18 -13.64
C ASN A 192 16.61 6.49 -14.42
N HIS A 193 16.29 5.85 -15.55
CA HIS A 193 17.32 5.17 -16.32
C HIS A 193 18.24 6.19 -17.01
N PRO A 194 19.58 6.06 -16.90
CA PRO A 194 20.50 7.14 -17.24
C PRO A 194 20.58 7.47 -18.74
N ARG A 195 20.04 6.61 -19.61
CA ARG A 195 20.18 6.72 -21.07
C ARG A 195 18.90 6.53 -21.87
N ARG A 196 17.80 6.15 -21.22
CA ARG A 196 16.56 5.76 -21.89
C ARG A 196 15.41 6.27 -21.06
N ALA A 197 14.63 7.20 -21.61
CA ALA A 197 13.38 7.61 -20.99
C ALA A 197 12.33 6.52 -21.20
N TYR A 198 11.39 6.44 -20.28
CA TYR A 198 10.28 5.51 -20.35
C TYR A 198 9.21 5.98 -21.36
N ASP A 199 8.83 5.10 -22.29
CA ASP A 199 7.77 5.40 -23.28
C ASP A 199 6.38 5.21 -22.67
N TRP A 200 5.87 6.30 -22.07
CA TRP A 200 4.53 6.38 -21.50
C TRP A 200 3.41 6.16 -22.53
N ALA A 201 3.62 6.57 -23.78
CA ALA A 201 2.62 6.40 -24.83
C ALA A 201 2.46 4.93 -25.20
N HIS A 202 3.54 4.15 -25.18
CA HIS A 202 3.48 2.71 -25.36
C HIS A 202 2.71 2.03 -24.23
N LEU A 203 2.99 2.38 -22.98
CA LEU A 203 2.22 1.86 -21.85
C LEU A 203 0.72 2.14 -22.02
N ARG A 204 0.35 3.36 -22.44
CA ARG A 204 -1.06 3.71 -22.66
C ARG A 204 -1.72 2.82 -23.71
N ARG A 205 -1.09 2.64 -24.88
CA ARG A 205 -1.61 1.74 -25.94
C ARG A 205 -1.78 0.30 -25.45
N ARG A 206 -0.84 -0.21 -24.64
CA ARG A 206 -0.96 -1.55 -24.03
C ARG A 206 -2.18 -1.67 -23.12
N LEU A 207 -2.47 -0.62 -22.36
CA LEU A 207 -3.62 -0.57 -21.44
C LEU A 207 -4.95 -0.33 -22.17
N GLU A 208 -4.93 0.05 -23.45
CA GLU A 208 -6.14 0.11 -24.28
C GLU A 208 -6.59 -1.30 -24.74
N ASP A 209 -5.65 -2.22 -25.01
CA ASP A 209 -5.95 -3.60 -25.44
C ASP A 209 -6.67 -4.42 -24.36
N VAL A 210 -6.25 -4.23 -23.10
CA VAL A 210 -6.91 -4.80 -21.91
C VAL A 210 -7.08 -3.65 -20.92
N PRO A 211 -8.27 -3.02 -20.89
CA PRO A 211 -8.54 -1.91 -19.99
C PRO A 211 -8.27 -2.27 -18.54
N ALA A 212 -7.56 -1.40 -17.83
CA ALA A 212 -7.34 -1.51 -16.40
C ALA A 212 -8.62 -1.15 -15.62
N ASP A 213 -8.71 -1.61 -14.36
CA ASP A 213 -9.69 -1.07 -13.42
C ASP A 213 -9.42 0.44 -13.23
N PRO A 214 -10.43 1.31 -13.38
CA PRO A 214 -10.25 2.76 -13.33
C PRO A 214 -9.78 3.28 -11.96
N ARG A 215 -9.87 2.46 -10.90
CA ARG A 215 -9.41 2.78 -9.55
C ARG A 215 -7.89 2.57 -9.39
N VAL A 216 -7.23 1.87 -10.31
CA VAL A 216 -5.77 1.71 -10.30
C VAL A 216 -5.13 2.99 -10.83
N ARG A 217 -4.37 3.67 -9.98
CA ARG A 217 -3.68 4.92 -10.31
C ARG A 217 -2.22 4.66 -10.62
N ILE A 218 -1.74 5.16 -11.74
CA ILE A 218 -0.33 5.10 -12.12
C ILE A 218 0.31 6.44 -11.74
N LEU A 219 1.32 6.40 -10.87
CA LEU A 219 2.11 7.57 -10.50
C LEU A 219 3.47 7.48 -11.20
N GLY A 220 3.76 8.44 -12.08
CA GLY A 220 5.00 8.48 -12.84
C GLY A 220 5.85 9.67 -12.43
N GLU A 221 7.12 9.41 -12.14
CA GLU A 221 8.13 10.45 -11.91
C GLU A 221 9.33 10.21 -12.82
N GLN A 222 9.75 11.24 -13.53
CA GLN A 222 10.86 11.17 -14.48
C GLN A 222 12.07 11.93 -13.94
N PHE A 223 13.18 11.23 -13.79
CA PHE A 223 14.47 11.79 -13.41
C PHE A 223 15.43 11.70 -14.58
N ALA A 224 15.50 12.80 -15.34
CA ALA A 224 16.48 12.95 -16.40
C ALA A 224 17.88 13.23 -15.82
N GLY A 225 18.84 12.35 -16.12
CA GLY A 225 20.27 12.65 -16.06
C GLY A 225 20.96 12.35 -14.74
N VAL A 226 21.69 11.23 -14.69
CA VAL A 226 22.92 11.15 -13.89
C VAL A 226 23.99 11.92 -14.65
N THR A 227 24.01 13.25 -14.53
CA THR A 227 25.07 14.08 -15.15
C THR A 227 26.35 14.12 -14.32
N LEU A 228 26.38 13.55 -13.12
CA LEU A 228 27.57 13.58 -12.27
C LEU A 228 27.81 12.20 -11.64
N ARG A 229 28.74 11.44 -12.22
CA ARG A 229 29.56 10.56 -11.37
C ARG A 229 30.24 11.47 -10.33
N PRO A 230 30.22 11.14 -9.03
CA PRO A 230 31.14 11.78 -8.10
C PRO A 230 32.55 11.63 -8.66
N ALA A 231 33.21 12.74 -8.96
CA ALA A 231 34.63 12.71 -9.28
C ALA A 231 35.33 12.21 -8.02
N LEU A 232 35.90 11.00 -8.08
CA LEU A 232 36.79 10.55 -7.01
C LEU A 232 37.94 11.58 -6.94
N PRO A 233 38.31 12.06 -5.74
CA PRO A 233 39.44 12.96 -5.62
C PRO A 233 40.66 12.28 -6.26
N SER A 234 41.26 12.96 -7.22
CA SER A 234 42.53 12.54 -7.82
C SER A 234 43.53 12.36 -6.69
N ARG A 235 44.08 11.15 -6.57
CA ARG A 235 45.18 10.87 -5.64
C ARG A 235 46.34 11.81 -5.99
N THR A 236 46.52 12.85 -5.20
CA THR A 236 47.76 13.64 -5.11
C THR A 236 48.79 12.89 -4.29
#